data_AF-A0A6I3E2C1-F1
#
_entry.id   AF-A0A6I3E2C1-F1
#
_cell.length_a   1.000
_cell.length_b   1.000
_cell.length_c   1.000
_cell.angle_alpha   90.00
_cell.angle_beta   90.00
_cell.angle_gamma   90.00
#
_symmetry.space_group_name_H-M   'P 1'
#
loop_
_entity.id
_entity.type
_entity.pdbx_description
1 polymer ?
#
loop_
_entity_poly.entity_id
_entity_poly.type
_entity_poly.pdbx_seq_one_letter_code
_entity_poly.pdbx_strand_id
1 'polypeptide(L)'
;MEVPIIAWLSLVVVLVVVLAFDLLVFGRKPHEVSFKEALTWSAIYISMGVAYSFAIERWLGAQASGEYLAGFVIEKSLSIDNIFVFAVIFTAFG
;
A
#
# COMPACT_ATOMS: atom_id res chain seq x y z
N MET A 1 -13.27 21.26 -2.60
CA MET A 1 -13.27 20.92 -4.04
C MET A 1 -14.08 19.65 -4.22
N GLU A 2 -14.95 19.58 -5.21
CA GLU A 2 -15.64 18.32 -5.53
C GLU A 2 -14.68 17.42 -6.29
N VAL A 3 -14.33 16.27 -5.71
CA VAL A 3 -13.47 15.27 -6.35
C VAL A 3 -14.32 14.53 -7.38
N PRO A 4 -13.94 14.51 -8.68
CA PRO A 4 -14.71 13.84 -9.71
C PRO A 4 -14.79 12.34 -9.42
N ILE A 5 -15.97 11.74 -9.70
CA ILE A 5 -16.23 10.31 -9.48
C ILE A 5 -15.20 9.39 -10.16
N ILE A 6 -14.61 9.86 -11.27
CA ILE A 6 -13.61 9.09 -12.02
C ILE A 6 -12.31 8.90 -11.24
N ALA A 7 -11.96 9.83 -10.34
CA ALA A 7 -10.79 9.69 -9.47
C ALA A 7 -11.01 8.64 -8.36
N TRP A 8 -12.24 8.52 -7.87
CA TRP A 8 -12.62 7.44 -6.96
C TRP A 8 -12.62 6.09 -7.65
N LEU A 9 -13.20 6.01 -8.85
CA LEU A 9 -13.18 4.78 -9.66
C LEU A 9 -11.75 4.37 -10.01
N SER A 10 -10.87 5.31 -10.39
CA SER A 10 -9.48 4.99 -10.68
C SER A 10 -8.75 4.44 -9.46
N LEU A 11 -8.98 5.01 -8.27
CA LEU A 11 -8.38 4.52 -7.02
C LEU A 11 -8.85 3.08 -6.72
N VAL A 12 -10.16 2.84 -6.79
CA VAL A 12 -10.73 1.50 -6.54
C VAL A 12 -10.21 0.49 -7.55
N VAL A 13 -10.13 0.84 -8.83
CA VAL A 13 -9.59 -0.05 -9.87
C VAL A 13 -8.13 -0.39 -9.59
N VAL A 14 -7.29 0.61 -9.26
CA VAL A 14 -5.88 0.37 -8.91
C VAL A 14 -5.76 -0.54 -7.70
N LEU A 15 -6.52 -0.29 -6.63
CA LEU A 15 -6.53 -1.11 -5.43
C LEU A 15 -6.94 -2.56 -5.71
N VAL A 16 -8.02 -2.76 -6.46
CA VAL A 16 -8.50 -4.11 -6.82
C VAL A 16 -7.48 -4.85 -7.67
N VAL A 17 -6.82 -4.17 -8.62
CA VAL A 17 -5.77 -4.78 -9.46
C VAL A 17 -4.59 -5.22 -8.60
N VAL A 18 -4.09 -4.36 -7.71
CA VAL A 18 -2.99 -4.69 -6.80
C VAL A 18 -3.37 -5.84 -5.88
N LEU A 19 -4.57 -5.82 -5.30
CA LEU A 19 -5.05 -6.86 -4.39
C LEU A 19 -5.26 -8.21 -5.10
N ALA A 20 -5.81 -8.18 -6.33
CA ALA A 20 -5.95 -9.38 -7.15
C ALA A 20 -4.58 -9.95 -7.53
N PHE A 21 -3.61 -9.09 -7.86
CA PHE A 21 -2.23 -9.52 -8.12
C PHE A 21 -1.62 -10.20 -6.88
N ASP A 22 -1.77 -9.60 -5.70
CA ASP A 22 -1.29 -10.16 -4.44
C ASP A 22 -1.86 -11.56 -4.18
N LEU A 23 -3.18 -11.71 -4.27
CA LEU A 23 -3.85 -12.98 -3.99
C LEU A 23 -3.52 -14.06 -5.04
N LEU A 24 -3.50 -13.70 -6.32
CA LEU A 24 -3.35 -14.67 -7.42
C LEU A 24 -1.91 -15.07 -7.67
N VAL A 25 -0.94 -14.19 -7.40
CA VAL A 25 0.48 -14.45 -7.67
C VAL A 25 1.18 -15.00 -6.43
N PHE A 26 0.99 -14.38 -5.26
CA PHE A 26 1.71 -14.76 -4.04
C PHE A 26 1.03 -15.89 -3.27
N GLY A 27 -0.30 -16.04 -3.36
CA GLY A 27 -1.03 -17.13 -2.69
C GLY A 27 -0.73 -18.53 -3.26
N ARG A 28 0.00 -18.64 -4.38
CA ARG A 28 0.13 -19.91 -5.12
C ARG A 28 1.28 -20.81 -4.67
N LYS A 29 2.30 -20.30 -3.97
CA LYS A 29 3.44 -21.12 -3.54
C LYS A 29 3.86 -20.76 -2.12
N PRO A 30 3.70 -21.66 -1.15
CA PRO A 30 4.29 -21.46 0.17
C PRO A 30 5.81 -21.50 0.03
N HIS A 31 6.44 -20.36 0.28
CA HIS A 31 7.89 -20.21 0.36
C HIS A 31 8.20 -19.34 1.57
N GLU A 32 9.32 -19.62 2.25
CA GLU A 32 9.80 -18.73 3.29
C GLU A 32 10.25 -17.42 2.64
N VAL A 33 9.55 -16.33 2.94
CA VAL A 33 9.89 -15.01 2.41
C VAL A 33 11.17 -14.54 3.07
N SER A 34 12.25 -14.44 2.30
CA SER A 34 13.51 -13.88 2.77
C SER A 34 13.34 -12.40 3.12
N PHE A 35 14.11 -11.90 4.10
CA PHE A 35 14.12 -10.47 4.45
C PHE A 35 14.38 -9.56 3.24
N LYS A 36 15.27 -9.96 2.32
CA LYS A 36 15.56 -9.20 1.08
C LYS A 36 14.34 -9.14 0.15
N GLU A 37 13.61 -10.23 0.05
CA GLU A 37 12.41 -10.32 -0.78
C GLU A 37 11.29 -9.47 -0.20
N ALA A 38 11.03 -9.58 1.12
CA ALA A 38 10.06 -8.74 1.82
C ALA A 38 10.34 -7.24 1.66
N LEU A 39 11.60 -6.83 1.78
CA LEU A 39 12.01 -5.44 1.62
C LEU A 39 11.84 -4.95 0.18
N THR A 40 12.15 -5.80 -0.80
CA THR A 40 11.97 -5.50 -2.23
C THR A 40 10.49 -5.28 -2.56
N TRP A 41 9.62 -6.20 -2.11
CA TRP A 41 8.18 -6.06 -2.31
C TRP A 41 7.62 -4.84 -1.61
N SER A 42 8.00 -4.59 -0.36
CA SER A 42 7.60 -3.38 0.37
C SER A 42 7.99 -2.10 -0.40
N ALA A 43 9.21 -2.01 -0.91
CA ALA A 43 9.66 -0.88 -1.72
C ALA A 43 8.84 -0.73 -3.01
N ILE A 44 8.52 -1.82 -3.71
CA ILE A 44 7.68 -1.80 -4.91
C ILE A 44 6.29 -1.23 -4.57
N TYR A 45 5.59 -1.76 -3.57
CA TYR A 45 4.26 -1.27 -3.20
C TYR A 45 4.26 0.17 -2.71
N ILE A 46 5.27 0.58 -1.93
CA ILE A 46 5.42 1.98 -1.51
C ILE A 46 5.62 2.88 -2.72
N SER A 47 6.49 2.48 -3.66
CA SER A 47 6.75 3.26 -4.88
C SER A 47 5.50 3.41 -5.74
N MET A 48 4.64 2.38 -5.84
CA MET A 48 3.37 2.46 -6.55
C MET A 48 2.40 3.44 -5.88
N GLY A 49 2.29 3.40 -4.54
CA GLY A 49 1.46 4.33 -3.78
C GLY A 49 1.91 5.79 -3.97
N VAL A 50 3.22 6.04 -3.92
CA VAL A 50 3.82 7.36 -4.17
C VAL A 50 3.64 7.78 -5.63
N ALA A 51 3.82 6.87 -6.59
CA ALA A 51 3.59 7.14 -8.01
C ALA A 51 2.14 7.57 -8.29
N TYR A 52 1.17 6.95 -7.62
CA TYR A 52 -0.24 7.36 -7.73
C TYR A 52 -0.48 8.77 -7.17
N SER A 53 0.26 9.19 -6.15
CA SER A 53 0.19 10.58 -5.67
C SER A 53 0.59 11.59 -6.74
N PHE A 54 1.64 11.30 -7.50
CA PHE A 54 2.04 12.16 -8.62
C PHE A 54 0.94 12.21 -9.70
N ALA A 55 0.24 11.10 -9.96
CA ALA A 55 -0.91 11.11 -10.86
C ALA A 55 -2.06 12.00 -10.34
N ILE A 56 -2.36 11.94 -9.04
CA ILE A 56 -3.33 12.84 -8.40
C ILE A 56 -2.90 14.30 -8.52
N GLU A 57 -1.63 14.61 -8.26
CA GLU A 57 -1.11 15.98 -8.35
C GLU A 57 -1.32 16.58 -9.75
N ARG A 58 -1.09 15.78 -10.80
CA ARG A 58 -1.25 16.22 -12.19
C ARG A 58 -2.71 16.46 -12.58
N TRP A 59 -3.68 15.78 -11.95
CA TRP A 59 -5.10 15.85 -12.31
C TRP A 59 -5.95 16.71 -11.37
N LEU A 60 -5.70 16.63 -10.06
CA LEU A 60 -6.49 17.27 -9.00
C LEU A 60 -5.71 18.33 -8.22
N GLY A 61 -4.41 18.47 -8.49
CA GLY A 61 -3.55 19.49 -7.87
C GLY A 61 -2.86 19.05 -6.57
N ALA A 62 -1.98 19.91 -6.08
CA ALA A 62 -1.09 19.62 -4.95
C ALA A 62 -1.85 19.36 -3.63
N GLN A 63 -2.99 20.02 -3.39
CA GLN A 63 -3.76 19.82 -2.17
C GLN A 63 -4.33 18.39 -2.08
N ALA A 64 -5.00 17.91 -3.13
CA ALA A 64 -5.56 16.56 -3.16
C ALA A 64 -4.46 15.48 -3.11
N SER A 65 -3.31 15.73 -3.75
CA SER A 65 -2.12 14.87 -3.66
C SER A 65 -1.61 14.78 -2.21
N GLY A 66 -1.53 15.91 -1.51
CA GLY A 66 -1.12 15.96 -0.11
C GLY A 66 -2.09 15.23 0.82
N GLU A 67 -3.40 15.38 0.62
CA GLU A 67 -4.43 14.65 1.39
C GLU A 67 -4.32 13.13 1.18
N TYR A 68 -4.10 12.69 -0.07
CA TYR A 68 -3.87 11.28 -0.37
C TYR A 68 -2.59 10.74 0.29
N LEU A 69 -1.46 11.46 0.19
CA LEU A 69 -0.20 11.02 0.82
C LEU A 69 -0.30 10.96 2.33
N ALA A 70 -0.97 11.94 2.95
CA ALA A 70 -1.21 11.93 4.38
C ALA A 70 -1.98 10.67 4.79
N GLY A 71 -3.08 10.36 4.10
CA GLY A 71 -3.82 9.11 4.30
C GLY A 71 -2.96 7.87 4.07
N PHE A 72 -2.21 7.82 2.98
CA PHE A 72 -1.33 6.71 2.65
C PHE A 72 -0.29 6.42 3.75
N VAL A 73 0.37 7.46 4.28
CA VAL A 73 1.37 7.31 5.36
C VAL A 73 0.72 6.89 6.67
N ILE A 74 -0.46 7.42 7.00
CA ILE A 74 -1.20 7.03 8.20
C ILE A 74 -1.56 5.55 8.14
N GLU A 75 -2.16 5.09 7.04
CA GLU A 75 -2.54 3.69 6.83
C GLU A 75 -1.32 2.76 6.86
N LYS A 76 -0.19 3.18 6.25
CA LYS A 76 1.06 2.41 6.32
C LYS A 76 1.64 2.33 7.73
N SER A 77 1.52 3.40 8.52
CA SER A 77 1.97 3.40 9.92
C SER A 77 1.14 2.44 10.77
N LEU A 78 -0.18 2.41 10.58
CA LEU A 78 -1.08 1.45 11.24
C LEU A 78 -0.74 0.00 10.88
N SER A 79 -0.38 -0.27 9.61
CA SER A 79 0.07 -1.60 9.20
C SER A 79 1.39 -2.02 9.87
N ILE A 80 2.32 -1.10 10.13
CA ILE A 80 3.60 -1.40 10.79
C ILE A 80 3.38 -1.70 12.27
N ASP A 81 2.49 -0.96 12.93
CA ASP A 81 2.11 -1.20 14.33
C ASP A 81 1.62 -2.65 14.54
N ASN A 82 0.75 -3.12 13.64
CA ASN A 82 0.26 -4.50 13.66
C ASN A 82 1.38 -5.54 13.51
N ILE A 83 2.34 -5.33 12.61
CA ILE A 83 3.48 -6.24 12.42
C ILE A 83 4.38 -6.27 13.65
N PHE A 84 4.62 -5.12 14.28
CA PHE A 84 5.44 -5.02 15.49
C PHE A 84 4.81 -5.81 16.64
N VAL A 85 3.49 -5.65 16.87
CA VAL A 85 2.76 -6.41 17.89
C VAL A 85 2.89 -7.92 17.65
N PHE A 86 2.72 -8.39 16.40
CA PHE A 86 2.89 -9.82 16.10
C PHE A 86 4.32 -10.32 16.33
N ALA A 87 5.34 -9.53 15.97
CA ALA A 87 6.73 -9.89 16.20
C ALA A 87 7.05 -10.04 17.70
N VAL A 88 6.52 -9.15 18.55
CA VAL A 88 6.67 -9.24 20.01
C VAL A 88 5.97 -10.48 20.55
N ILE A 89 4.74 -10.77 20.10
CA ILE A 89 4.00 -11.96 20.54
C ILE A 89 4.75 -13.25 20.18
N PHE A 90 5.22 -13.38 18.94
CA PHE A 90 5.93 -14.59 18.50
C PHE A 90 7.30 -14.77 19.16
N THR A 91 7.97 -13.69 19.54
CA THR A 91 9.25 -13.77 20.27
C THR A 91 9.08 -14.01 21.76
N ALA A 92 7.97 -13.55 22.36
CA ALA A 92 7.68 -13.76 23.78
C ALA A 92 7.08 -15.14 24.08
N PHE A 93 6.32 -15.71 23.15
CA PHE A 93 5.56 -16.96 23.35
C PHE A 93 5.91 -18.09 22.38
N GLY A 94 6.77 -17.86 21.38
CA GLY A 94 7.32 -18.87 20.47
C GLY A 94 8.71 -19.32 20.89
#